data_AF-A0A353A3P3-F1
#
_entry.id   AF-A0A353A3P3-F1
#
_cell.length_a   1.000
_cell.length_b   1.000
_cell.length_c   1.000
_cell.angle_alpha   90.00
_cell.angle_beta   90.00
_cell.angle_gamma   90.00
#
_symmetry.space_group_name_H-M   'P 1'
#
loop_
_entity.id
_entity.type
_entity.pdbx_description
1 polymer ?
#
loop_
_entity_poly.entity_id
_entity_poly.type
_entity_poly.pdbx_seq_one_letter_code
_entity_poly.pdbx_strand_id
1 'polypeptide(L)'
;MSEHPAPAHSGQFYPPRKVDENLVIIAPFQAKNTYMMGYSSRGETFDWEVEPYADVFNEYFGGGMNSIVFQELRESRGLAYSAGARFAQATDADDRESFSTSIITQNDKLRDCLAVFDQ
;
A
#
# COMPACT_ATOMS: atom_id res chain seq x y z
N MET A 1 4.71 -18.18 -12.38
CA MET A 1 4.96 -18.73 -11.03
C MET A 1 6.35 -19.34 -11.03
N SER A 2 7.14 -19.19 -9.96
CA SER A 2 8.48 -19.82 -9.89
C SER A 2 8.34 -21.33 -10.05
N GLU A 3 9.16 -21.96 -10.90
CA GLU A 3 9.18 -23.41 -11.09
C GLU A 3 9.64 -24.15 -9.82
N HIS A 4 10.27 -23.43 -8.89
CA HIS A 4 10.68 -23.92 -7.57
C HIS A 4 10.31 -22.90 -6.50
N PRO A 5 9.07 -22.91 -5.97
CA PRO A 5 8.72 -22.05 -4.85
C PRO A 5 9.53 -22.49 -3.61
N ALA A 6 10.15 -21.53 -2.94
CA ALA A 6 10.73 -21.79 -1.63
C ALA A 6 9.62 -22.28 -0.68
N PRO A 7 9.88 -23.26 0.20
CA PRO A 7 8.90 -23.69 1.18
C PRO A 7 8.46 -22.50 2.03
N ALA A 8 7.16 -22.43 2.33
CA ALA A 8 6.63 -21.43 3.25
C ALA A 8 7.37 -21.57 4.59
N HIS A 9 7.88 -20.45 5.13
CA HIS A 9 8.51 -20.45 6.45
C HIS A 9 7.50 -21.00 7.46
N SER A 10 7.93 -21.95 8.30
CA SER A 10 7.05 -22.64 9.24
C SER A 10 6.44 -21.65 10.24
N GLY A 11 5.14 -21.40 10.14
CA GLY A 11 4.29 -20.87 11.23
C GLY A 11 4.71 -19.57 11.92
N GLN A 12 5.68 -18.83 11.39
CA GLN A 12 6.18 -17.64 12.05
C GLN A 12 5.24 -16.48 11.76
N PHE A 13 4.44 -16.12 12.76
CA PHE A 13 3.66 -14.89 12.73
C PHE A 13 4.62 -13.71 12.88
N TYR A 14 4.59 -12.79 11.92
CA TYR A 14 5.39 -11.58 11.97
C TYR A 14 4.50 -10.44 12.45
N PRO A 15 4.70 -9.93 13.68
CA PRO A 15 3.97 -8.75 14.11
C PRO A 15 4.40 -7.56 13.23
N PRO A 16 3.47 -6.69 12.80
CA PRO A 16 3.83 -5.46 12.12
C PRO A 16 4.71 -4.62 13.04
N ARG A 17 5.85 -4.18 12.49
CA ARG A 17 6.85 -3.41 13.22
C ARG A 17 6.93 -2.01 12.67
N LYS A 18 7.37 -1.10 13.54
CA LYS A 18 7.78 0.24 13.15
C LYS A 18 8.77 0.16 11.98
N VAL A 19 8.56 1.01 10.98
CA VAL A 19 9.45 1.18 9.84
C VAL A 19 10.43 2.29 10.20
N ASP A 20 11.60 1.91 10.71
CA ASP A 20 12.65 2.86 11.14
C ASP A 20 13.57 3.32 10.01
N GLU A 21 13.65 2.53 8.92
CA GLU A 21 14.49 2.82 7.76
C GLU A 21 13.77 2.54 6.45
N ASN A 22 14.17 3.26 5.41
CA ASN A 22 13.65 3.05 4.07
C ASN A 22 14.23 1.76 3.49
N LEU A 23 13.38 0.76 3.30
CA LEU A 23 13.74 -0.49 2.64
C LEU A 23 12.98 -0.63 1.31
N VAL A 24 13.72 -0.78 0.21
CA VAL A 24 13.15 -1.06 -1.11
C VAL A 24 13.40 -2.52 -1.46
N ILE A 25 12.33 -3.29 -1.58
CA ILE A 25 12.38 -4.71 -1.98
C ILE A 25 11.93 -4.82 -3.43
N ILE A 26 12.78 -5.40 -4.27
CA ILE A 26 12.46 -5.67 -5.68
C ILE A 26 12.39 -7.18 -5.86
N ALA A 27 11.23 -7.67 -6.25
CA ALA A 27 11.03 -9.06 -6.64
C ALA A 27 10.94 -9.13 -8.18
N PRO A 28 11.99 -9.59 -8.87
CA PRO A 28 12.00 -9.60 -10.33
C PRO A 28 11.09 -10.71 -10.86
N PHE A 29 10.05 -10.32 -11.58
CA PHE A 29 9.16 -11.24 -12.29
C PHE A 29 9.02 -10.80 -13.75
N GLN A 30 8.92 -11.76 -14.66
CA GLN A 30 8.55 -11.50 -16.05
C GLN A 30 7.05 -11.25 -16.14
N ALA A 31 6.63 -10.03 -15.87
CA ALA A 31 5.24 -9.60 -15.88
C ALA A 31 5.05 -8.37 -16.78
N LYS A 32 3.85 -8.23 -17.37
CA LYS A 32 3.48 -7.06 -18.18
C LYS A 32 3.16 -5.81 -17.33
N ASN A 33 2.88 -6.02 -16.05
CA ASN A 33 2.49 -4.99 -15.11
C ASN A 33 3.42 -5.02 -13.91
N THR A 34 3.65 -3.84 -13.35
CA THR A 34 4.35 -3.67 -12.08
C THR A 34 3.34 -3.52 -10.95
N TYR A 35 3.63 -4.21 -9.86
CA TYR A 35 2.89 -4.14 -8.60
C TYR A 35 3.81 -3.46 -7.60
N MET A 36 3.44 -2.24 -7.19
CA MET A 36 4.17 -1.49 -6.18
C MET A 36 3.27 -1.34 -4.94
N MET A 37 3.85 -1.60 -3.79
CA MET A 37 3.21 -1.39 -2.50
C MET A 37 4.13 -0.55 -1.62
N GLY A 38 3.60 0.55 -1.09
CA GLY A 38 4.22 1.31 -0.02
C GLY A 38 3.69 0.85 1.32
N TYR A 39 4.54 0.77 2.33
CA TYR A 39 4.15 0.47 3.70
C TYR A 39 4.95 1.35 4.66
N SER A 40 4.25 1.94 5.62
CA SER A 40 4.83 2.73 6.71
C SER A 40 4.08 2.41 8.00
N SER A 41 4.80 2.30 9.10
CA SER A 41 4.23 2.22 10.44
C SER A 41 5.13 2.97 11.40
N ARG A 42 4.52 3.81 12.25
CA ARG A 42 5.24 4.50 13.32
C ARG A 42 5.31 3.68 14.60
N GLY A 43 4.71 2.49 14.62
CA GLY A 43 4.58 1.66 15.81
C GLY A 43 3.54 2.16 16.80
N GLU A 44 2.57 2.93 16.34
CA GLU A 44 1.44 3.39 17.16
C GLU A 44 0.48 2.23 17.43
N THR A 45 -0.09 2.20 18.62
CA THR A 45 -1.18 1.28 18.98
C THR A 45 -2.52 1.92 18.66
N PHE A 46 -3.60 1.15 18.76
CA PHE A 46 -4.95 1.66 18.54
C PHE A 46 -5.26 2.89 19.41
N ASP A 47 -5.84 3.92 18.78
CA ASP A 47 -6.33 5.13 19.42
C ASP A 47 -7.75 5.48 18.93
N TRP A 48 -8.69 5.59 19.86
CA TRP A 48 -10.08 5.97 19.58
C TRP A 48 -10.20 7.38 19.00
N GLU A 49 -9.26 8.28 19.32
CA GLU A 49 -9.27 9.63 18.77
C GLU A 49 -8.88 9.64 17.29
N VAL A 50 -8.13 8.64 16.82
CA VAL A 50 -7.64 8.54 15.42
C VAL A 50 -8.67 7.93 14.48
N GLU A 51 -9.54 7.05 14.97
CA GLU A 51 -10.54 6.31 14.17
C GLU A 51 -11.38 7.18 13.22
N PRO A 52 -12.02 8.28 13.66
CA PRO A 52 -12.81 9.10 12.74
C PRO A 52 -11.96 9.77 11.66
N TYR A 53 -10.70 10.09 11.95
CA TYR A 53 -9.79 10.66 10.95
C TYR A 53 -9.32 9.60 9.96
N ALA A 54 -9.07 8.38 10.43
CA ALA A 54 -8.73 7.24 9.58
C ALA A 54 -9.86 6.92 8.59
N ASP A 55 -11.11 6.94 9.04
CA ASP A 55 -12.28 6.70 8.18
C ASP A 55 -12.43 7.78 7.10
N VAL A 56 -12.36 9.06 7.49
CA VAL A 56 -12.42 10.17 6.53
C VAL A 56 -11.27 10.10 5.53
N PHE A 57 -10.05 9.81 6.02
CA PHE A 57 -8.89 9.62 5.16
C PHE A 57 -9.14 8.49 4.16
N ASN A 58 -9.61 7.34 4.63
CA ASN A 58 -9.84 6.18 3.80
C ASN A 58 -10.92 6.45 2.76
N GLU A 59 -12.07 7.00 3.13
CA GLU A 59 -13.13 7.34 2.17
C GLU A 59 -12.66 8.32 1.08
N TYR A 60 -11.86 9.31 1.46
CA TYR A 60 -11.39 10.34 0.53
C TYR A 60 -10.23 9.88 -0.36
N PHE A 61 -9.23 9.18 0.21
CA PHE A 61 -7.99 8.84 -0.49
C PHE A 61 -7.93 7.40 -1.02
N GLY A 62 -8.70 6.44 -0.52
CA GLY A 62 -8.59 5.06 -1.02
C GLY A 62 -9.76 4.11 -0.80
N GLY A 63 -10.95 4.61 -0.47
CA GLY A 63 -12.15 3.83 -0.17
C GLY A 63 -12.73 3.09 -1.37
N GLY A 64 -12.17 3.29 -2.56
CA GLY A 64 -12.54 2.57 -3.77
C GLY A 64 -12.37 3.44 -5.02
N MET A 65 -13.17 3.15 -6.04
CA MET A 65 -13.09 3.83 -7.34
C MET A 65 -13.46 5.32 -7.28
N ASN A 66 -14.17 5.74 -6.22
CA ASN A 66 -14.55 7.14 -5.99
C ASN A 66 -13.48 7.95 -5.24
N SER A 67 -12.40 7.30 -4.78
CA SER A 67 -11.32 7.97 -4.07
C SER A 67 -10.47 8.82 -5.00
N ILE A 68 -9.84 9.88 -4.46
CA ILE A 68 -9.00 10.78 -5.25
C ILE A 68 -7.81 10.05 -5.87
N VAL A 69 -7.16 9.16 -5.13
CA VAL A 69 -6.01 8.40 -5.67
C VAL A 69 -6.44 7.59 -6.90
N PHE A 70 -7.59 6.94 -6.84
CA PHE A 70 -8.12 6.20 -7.97
C PHE A 70 -8.51 7.13 -9.11
N GLN A 71 -9.23 8.21 -8.82
CA GLN A 71 -9.67 9.17 -9.84
C GLN A 71 -8.49 9.83 -10.57
N GLU A 72 -7.47 10.27 -9.84
CA GLU A 72 -6.30 10.95 -10.43
C GLU A 72 -5.40 10.02 -11.25
N LEU A 73 -5.23 8.76 -10.82
CA LEU A 73 -4.35 7.84 -11.53
C LEU A 73 -5.06 7.04 -12.62
N ARG A 74 -6.31 6.62 -12.38
CA ARG A 74 -7.05 5.76 -13.31
C ARG A 74 -8.00 6.55 -14.20
N GLU A 75 -8.83 7.42 -13.63
CA GLU A 75 -9.93 8.05 -14.39
C GLU A 75 -9.46 9.26 -15.19
N SER A 76 -8.65 10.15 -14.60
CA SER A 76 -8.21 11.38 -15.28
C SER A 76 -7.04 11.15 -16.23
N ARG A 77 -6.14 10.20 -15.93
CA ARG A 77 -4.88 10.01 -16.67
C ARG A 77 -4.68 8.64 -17.33
N GLY A 78 -5.44 7.61 -16.94
CA GLY A 78 -5.26 6.25 -17.45
C GLY A 78 -3.86 5.68 -17.21
N LEU A 79 -3.23 6.08 -16.10
CA LEU A 79 -1.88 5.66 -15.72
C LEU A 79 -1.87 4.32 -14.99
N ALA A 80 -2.77 4.12 -14.02
CA ALA A 80 -2.86 2.88 -13.24
C ALA A 80 -4.10 2.07 -13.63
N TYR A 81 -4.04 0.74 -13.47
CA TYR A 81 -5.22 -0.13 -13.51
C TYR A 81 -5.94 -0.16 -12.16
N SER A 82 -5.17 -0.08 -11.09
CA SER A 82 -5.63 0.01 -9.71
C SER A 82 -4.64 0.89 -8.94
N ALA A 83 -5.16 1.75 -8.08
CA ALA A 83 -4.38 2.53 -7.16
C ALA A 83 -5.21 2.81 -5.90
N GLY A 84 -4.54 2.99 -4.77
CA GLY A 84 -5.20 3.34 -3.52
C GLY A 84 -4.22 3.63 -2.40
N ALA A 85 -4.74 4.25 -1.35
CA ALA A 85 -4.05 4.53 -0.11
C ALA A 85 -4.94 4.12 1.06
N ARG A 86 -4.36 3.54 2.12
CA ARG A 86 -5.13 3.09 3.27
C ARG A 86 -4.37 3.37 4.55
N PHE A 87 -5.05 4.01 5.50
CA PHE A 87 -4.67 4.02 6.89
C PHE A 87 -5.38 2.87 7.61
N ALA A 88 -4.61 1.99 8.24
CA ALA A 88 -5.11 0.85 8.99
C ALA A 88 -4.81 1.07 10.47
N GLN A 89 -5.86 1.10 11.29
CA GLN A 89 -5.72 1.08 12.74
C GLN A 89 -5.42 -0.34 13.23
N ALA A 90 -4.71 -0.43 14.36
CA ALA A 90 -4.41 -1.70 15.00
C ALA A 90 -5.70 -2.40 15.47
N THR A 91 -5.88 -3.68 15.14
CA THR A 91 -7.08 -4.42 15.55
C THR A 91 -6.92 -5.18 16.86
N ASP A 92 -5.67 -5.47 17.26
CA ASP A 92 -5.33 -6.24 18.45
C ASP A 92 -4.12 -5.63 19.19
N ALA A 93 -3.85 -6.10 20.41
CA ALA A 93 -2.79 -5.55 21.27
C ALA A 93 -1.36 -5.68 20.69
N ASP A 94 -1.11 -6.69 19.87
CA ASP A 94 0.18 -6.92 19.22
C ASP A 94 0.31 -6.23 17.85
N ASP A 95 -0.78 -5.61 17.37
CA ASP A 95 -0.85 -4.94 16.08
C ASP A 95 -0.44 -3.46 16.20
N ARG A 96 -0.11 -2.84 15.07
CA ARG A 96 0.32 -1.45 14.98
C ARG A 96 -0.36 -0.74 13.84
N GLU A 97 -0.69 0.53 14.08
CA GLU A 97 -1.24 1.37 13.03
C GLU A 97 -0.25 1.48 11.87
N SER A 98 -0.77 1.49 10.65
CA SER A 98 0.03 1.54 9.44
C SER A 98 -0.64 2.30 8.32
N PHE A 99 0.20 2.87 7.46
CA PHE A 99 -0.20 3.50 6.23
C PHE A 99 0.34 2.67 5.07
N SER A 100 -0.50 2.42 4.07
CA SER A 100 -0.12 1.67 2.88
C SER A 100 -0.60 2.35 1.61
N THR A 101 0.17 2.21 0.54
CA THR A 101 -0.23 2.61 -0.80
C THR A 101 -0.09 1.42 -1.74
N SER A 102 -0.87 1.41 -2.81
CA SER A 102 -0.78 0.40 -3.84
C SER A 102 -0.92 1.02 -5.22
N ILE A 103 -0.12 0.55 -6.17
CA ILE A 103 -0.19 0.92 -7.58
C ILE A 103 0.00 -0.36 -8.40
N ILE A 104 -0.95 -0.61 -9.31
CA ILE A 104 -0.83 -1.64 -10.33
C ILE A 104 -0.90 -0.94 -11.68
N THR A 105 0.20 -0.97 -12.42
CA THR A 105 0.34 -0.22 -13.67
C THR A 105 1.21 -0.95 -14.70
N GLN A 106 1.26 -0.45 -15.93
CA GLN A 106 2.20 -0.91 -16.95
C GLN A 106 3.64 -0.55 -16.52
N ASN A 107 4.60 -1.39 -16.89
CA ASN A 107 5.99 -1.26 -16.42
C ASN A 107 6.63 0.10 -16.74
N ASP A 108 6.26 0.72 -17.86
CA ASP A 108 6.77 2.02 -18.32
C ASP A 108 6.12 3.22 -17.62
N LYS A 109 4.94 3.04 -17.00
CA LYS A 109 4.13 4.12 -16.40
C LYS A 109 4.32 4.29 -14.90
N LEU A 110 5.09 3.42 -14.24
CA LEU A 110 5.28 3.49 -12.80
C LEU A 110 5.84 4.84 -12.34
N ARG A 111 6.82 5.38 -13.07
CA ARG A 111 7.43 6.68 -12.74
C ARG A 111 6.43 7.83 -12.83
N ASP A 112 5.56 7.81 -13.82
CA ASP A 112 4.50 8.82 -13.97
C ASP A 112 3.48 8.72 -12.82
N CYS A 113 3.13 7.49 -12.40
CA CYS A 113 2.26 7.30 -11.24
C CYS A 113 2.86 7.89 -9.96
N LEU A 114 4.17 7.67 -9.73
CA LEU A 114 4.87 8.20 -8.55
C LEU A 114 4.93 9.73 -8.57
N ALA A 115 5.18 10.34 -9.73
CA ALA A 115 5.22 11.79 -9.86
C ALA A 115 3.86 12.45 -9.58
N VAL A 116 2.74 11.74 -9.76
CA VAL A 116 1.39 12.23 -9.39
C VAL A 116 1.16 12.08 -7.89
N PHE A 117 1.71 11.05 -7.24
CA PHE A 117 1.60 10.85 -5.78
C PHE A 117 2.39 11.87 -4.96
N ASP A 118 3.49 12.39 -5.50
CA ASP A 118 4.36 13.37 -4.83
C ASP A 118 3.90 14.84 -5.02
N GLN A 119 2.84 15.09 -5.80
CA GLN A 119 2.26 16.42 -6.03
C GLN A 119 1.22 16.77 -4.97
#